data_AF-A0A4Y9RGX8-F1
#
_entry.id   AF-A0A4Y9RGX8-F1
#
_cell.length_a   1.000
_cell.length_b   1.000
_cell.length_c   1.000
_cell.angle_alpha   90.00
_cell.angle_beta   90.00
_cell.angle_gamma   90.00
#
_symmetry.space_group_name_H-M   'P 1'
#
loop_
_entity.id
_entity.type
_entity.pdbx_description
1 polymer ?
#
loop_
_entity_poly.entity_id
_entity_poly.type
_entity_poly.pdbx_seq_one_letter_code
_entity_poly.pdbx_strand_id
1 'polypeptide(L)'
;MNAFSIRKLKAPLATGALAALGFSLSGCALGFDPATDAASPLAPRVQQLVDANREYPRWENFPAAPTGLPAPVEVATRVNTLRATQGALAAEIAANPQILEDPAAFEAETRARVEAVPVSPDSIRTLSDIDEFARRQRARAAAPPPIDRHPDRR
;
A
#
# COMPACT_ATOMS: atom_id res chain seq x y z
N MET A 1 32.98 4.98 17.09
CA MET A 1 33.95 4.23 17.93
C MET A 1 33.73 2.74 17.65
N ASN A 2 34.66 2.13 16.91
CA ASN A 2 34.63 0.72 16.53
C ASN A 2 35.60 -0.06 17.42
N ALA A 3 35.16 -1.17 18.01
CA ALA A 3 36.06 -2.23 18.49
C ALA A 3 35.27 -3.53 18.72
N PHE A 4 35.17 -4.39 17.71
CA PHE A 4 34.97 -5.82 17.91
C PHE A 4 36.35 -6.49 17.87
N SER A 5 36.81 -6.99 19.01
CA SER A 5 38.09 -7.69 19.15
C SER A 5 37.90 -9.17 18.80
N ILE A 6 38.37 -9.59 17.62
CA ILE A 6 38.34 -10.98 17.17
C ILE A 6 39.65 -11.65 17.62
N ARG A 7 39.58 -12.50 18.66
CA ARG A 7 40.68 -13.43 19.00
C ARG A 7 40.77 -14.53 17.94
N LYS A 8 41.92 -14.63 17.28
CA LYS A 8 42.24 -15.70 16.34
C LYS A 8 42.43 -17.03 17.10
N LEU A 9 41.47 -17.96 17.01
CA LEU A 9 41.73 -19.37 17.31
C LEU A 9 42.20 -20.06 16.03
N LYS A 10 43.40 -20.64 16.09
CA LYS A 10 43.91 -21.61 15.12
C LYS A 10 43.72 -23.00 15.73
N ALA A 11 42.95 -23.88 15.08
CA ALA A 11 43.13 -25.33 15.13
C ALA A 11 42.31 -26.00 14.01
N PRO A 12 42.92 -26.84 13.15
CA PRO A 12 42.26 -27.59 12.08
C PRO A 12 41.80 -28.99 12.55
N LEU A 13 41.03 -29.68 11.69
CA LEU A 13 40.45 -31.03 11.79
C LEU A 13 39.06 -31.16 12.46
N ALA A 14 38.02 -31.32 11.62
CA ALA A 14 36.84 -32.15 11.93
C ALA A 14 35.97 -32.39 10.66
N THR A 15 36.58 -32.75 9.53
CA THR A 15 35.86 -33.36 8.40
C THR A 15 35.58 -34.83 8.73
N GLY A 16 34.50 -35.10 9.47
CA GLY A 16 34.19 -36.49 9.85
C GLY A 16 32.93 -36.75 10.69
N ALA A 17 31.98 -35.80 10.77
CA ALA A 17 30.81 -35.94 11.65
C ALA A 17 29.47 -35.57 10.99
N LEU A 18 29.34 -35.63 9.66
CA LEU A 18 28.07 -35.34 8.96
C LEU A 18 27.28 -36.58 8.50
N ALA A 19 27.79 -37.81 8.65
CA ALA A 19 27.12 -39.01 8.13
C ALA A 19 26.17 -39.71 9.13
N ALA A 20 26.08 -39.27 10.38
CA ALA A 20 25.33 -39.98 11.44
C ALA A 20 23.98 -39.37 11.82
N LEU A 21 23.52 -38.29 11.16
CA LEU A 21 22.29 -37.57 11.52
C LEU A 21 21.11 -37.82 10.56
N GLY A 22 21.25 -38.70 9.57
CA GLY A 22 20.25 -38.91 8.51
C GLY A 22 19.14 -39.93 8.79
N PHE A 23 19.19 -40.67 9.92
CA PHE A 23 18.32 -41.84 10.13
C PHE A 23 17.20 -41.68 11.18
N SER A 24 17.03 -40.49 11.78
CA SER A 24 16.06 -40.27 12.86
C SER A 24 14.75 -39.59 12.44
N LEU A 25 14.50 -39.37 11.15
CA LEU A 25 13.33 -38.61 10.66
C LEU A 25 12.12 -39.46 10.22
N SER A 26 12.16 -40.79 10.34
CA SER A 26 11.05 -41.68 9.95
C SER A 26 10.02 -41.97 11.06
N GLY A 27 10.02 -41.22 12.16
CA GLY A 27 9.19 -41.47 13.34
C GLY A 27 7.77 -40.86 13.35
N CYS A 28 7.40 -40.02 12.38
CA CYS A 28 6.14 -39.25 12.46
C CYS A 28 4.95 -39.81 11.66
N ALA A 29 5.02 -41.06 11.18
CA ALA A 29 3.97 -41.67 10.34
C ALA A 29 3.17 -42.79 11.04
N LEU A 30 3.29 -42.96 12.36
CA LEU A 30 2.41 -43.88 13.09
C LEU A 30 1.03 -43.23 13.20
N GLY A 31 0.09 -43.76 12.42
CA GLY A 31 -1.31 -43.32 12.39
C GLY A 31 -1.92 -43.30 13.79
N PHE A 32 -2.56 -42.19 14.12
CA PHE A 32 -3.33 -42.03 15.34
C PHE A 32 -4.59 -42.91 15.25
N ASP A 33 -4.64 -43.99 16.03
CA ASP A 33 -5.79 -44.90 16.15
C ASP A 33 -6.32 -44.90 17.60
N PRO A 34 -7.14 -43.89 17.98
CA PRO A 34 -7.68 -43.81 19.33
C PRO A 34 -8.79 -44.86 19.51
N ALA A 35 -8.46 -45.98 20.14
CA ALA A 35 -9.46 -46.98 20.52
C ALA A 35 -10.34 -46.43 21.67
N THR A 36 -11.64 -46.27 21.40
CA THR A 36 -12.63 -45.97 22.45
C THR A 36 -12.95 -47.25 23.21
N ASP A 37 -12.97 -47.20 24.56
CA ASP A 37 -13.35 -48.34 25.40
C ASP A 37 -14.77 -48.83 25.06
N ALA A 38 -14.87 -50.09 24.61
CA ALA A 38 -16.12 -50.72 24.19
C ALA A 38 -17.12 -50.93 25.33
N ALA A 39 -16.67 -50.90 26.59
CA ALA A 39 -17.55 -50.99 27.76
C ALA A 39 -18.21 -49.64 28.13
N SER A 40 -17.80 -48.54 27.48
CA SER A 40 -18.32 -47.21 27.78
C SER A 40 -19.73 -47.00 27.21
N PRO A 41 -20.70 -46.53 28.02
CA PRO A 41 -22.03 -46.16 27.50
C PRO A 41 -21.98 -44.97 26.52
N LEU A 42 -20.86 -44.24 26.47
CA LEU A 42 -20.64 -43.15 25.52
C LEU A 42 -20.00 -43.60 24.20
N ALA A 43 -19.57 -44.87 24.08
CA ALA A 43 -18.88 -45.38 22.90
C ALA A 43 -19.65 -45.13 21.58
N PRO A 44 -20.98 -45.32 21.48
CA PRO A 44 -21.71 -45.02 20.24
C PRO A 44 -21.68 -43.53 19.88
N ARG A 45 -21.73 -42.65 20.89
CA ARG A 45 -21.72 -41.20 20.69
C ARG A 45 -20.34 -40.70 20.26
N VAL A 46 -19.29 -41.25 20.86
CA VAL A 46 -17.91 -40.95 20.48
C VAL A 46 -17.64 -41.45 19.07
N GLN A 47 -18.05 -42.67 18.73
CA GLN A 47 -17.89 -43.22 17.38
C GLN A 47 -18.60 -42.35 16.33
N GLN A 48 -19.83 -41.91 16.60
CA GLN A 48 -20.56 -41.00 15.71
C GLN A 48 -19.84 -39.66 15.51
N LEU A 49 -19.21 -39.11 16.56
CA LEU A 49 -18.43 -37.87 16.46
C LEU A 49 -17.14 -38.08 15.67
N VAL A 50 -16.47 -39.21 15.88
CA VAL A 50 -15.27 -39.59 15.11
C VAL A 50 -15.62 -39.75 13.64
N ASP A 51 -16.63 -40.56 13.31
CA ASP A 51 -17.03 -40.80 11.92
C ASP A 51 -17.46 -39.51 11.21
N ALA A 52 -18.16 -38.61 11.90
CA ALA A 52 -18.58 -37.32 11.35
C ALA A 52 -17.43 -36.32 11.12
N ASN A 53 -16.29 -36.47 11.81
CA ASN A 53 -15.16 -35.52 11.75
C ASN A 53 -13.85 -36.19 11.30
N ARG A 54 -13.90 -37.45 10.85
CA ARG A 54 -12.73 -38.22 10.40
C ARG A 54 -12.17 -37.68 9.09
N GLU A 55 -12.99 -37.02 8.28
CA GLU A 55 -12.53 -36.26 7.11
C GLU A 55 -11.81 -34.98 7.54
N TYR A 56 -10.56 -35.15 7.97
CA TYR A 56 -9.64 -34.03 8.01
C TYR A 56 -9.37 -33.55 6.58
N PRO A 57 -9.26 -32.23 6.36
CA PRO A 57 -8.78 -31.69 5.11
C PRO A 57 -7.45 -32.35 4.77
N ARG A 58 -7.40 -33.03 3.62
CA ARG A 58 -6.15 -33.58 3.13
C ARG A 58 -5.22 -32.45 2.74
N TRP A 59 -3.92 -32.64 2.88
CA TRP A 59 -2.93 -31.64 2.45
C TRP A 59 -3.11 -31.22 0.98
N GLU A 60 -3.57 -32.13 0.13
CA GLU A 60 -3.89 -31.89 -1.28
C GLU A 60 -5.11 -30.97 -1.51
N ASN A 61 -6.00 -30.83 -0.51
CA ASN A 61 -7.19 -29.98 -0.60
C ASN A 61 -6.89 -28.52 -0.22
N PHE A 62 -5.70 -28.22 0.31
CA PHE A 62 -5.32 -26.84 0.58
C PHE A 62 -4.99 -26.13 -0.74
N PRO A 63 -5.44 -24.87 -0.91
CA PRO A 63 -5.05 -24.08 -2.05
C PRO A 63 -3.53 -24.02 -2.18
N ALA A 64 -3.04 -24.10 -3.41
CA ALA A 64 -1.64 -23.85 -3.69
C ALA A 64 -1.24 -22.48 -3.16
N ALA A 65 0.03 -22.34 -2.75
CA ALA A 65 0.56 -21.05 -2.32
C ALA A 65 0.30 -19.99 -3.41
N PRO A 66 -0.13 -18.78 -3.04
CA PRO A 66 -0.35 -17.71 -4.01
C PRO A 66 0.94 -17.44 -4.79
N THR A 67 0.83 -17.36 -6.11
CA THR A 67 1.96 -16.97 -6.97
C THR A 67 1.94 -15.47 -7.22
N GLY A 68 3.11 -14.88 -7.48
CA GLY A 68 3.22 -13.44 -7.76
C GLY A 68 3.11 -12.53 -6.54
N LEU A 69 3.34 -13.06 -5.32
CA LEU A 69 3.48 -12.20 -4.15
C LEU A 69 4.75 -11.33 -4.26
N PRO A 70 4.70 -10.08 -3.79
CA PRO A 70 5.87 -9.21 -3.79
C PRO A 70 6.97 -9.82 -2.93
N ALA A 71 8.23 -9.62 -3.36
CA ALA A 71 9.37 -10.10 -2.61
C ALA A 71 9.42 -9.39 -1.24
N PRO A 72 9.95 -10.04 -0.17
CA PRO A 72 10.05 -9.42 1.15
C PRO A 72 10.76 -8.05 1.15
N VAL A 73 11.78 -7.90 0.29
CA VAL A 73 12.51 -6.63 0.11
C VAL A 73 11.63 -5.52 -0.50
N GLU A 74 10.70 -5.89 -1.37
CA GLU A 74 9.77 -4.96 -1.99
C GLU A 74 8.74 -4.47 -0.96
N VAL A 75 8.22 -5.39 -0.13
CA VAL A 75 7.34 -5.04 0.99
C VAL A 75 8.07 -4.13 1.98
N ALA A 76 9.31 -4.45 2.34
CA ALA A 76 10.13 -3.62 3.24
C ALA A 76 10.35 -2.21 2.68
N THR A 77 10.65 -2.11 1.38
CA THR A 77 10.80 -0.82 0.69
C THR A 77 9.51 -0.01 0.78
N ARG A 78 8.36 -0.61 0.41
CA ARG A 78 7.04 0.07 0.47
C ARG A 78 6.70 0.55 1.87
N VAL A 79 6.96 -0.27 2.90
CA VAL A 79 6.72 0.10 4.30
C VAL A 79 7.62 1.26 4.74
N ASN A 80 8.90 1.25 4.35
CA ASN A 80 9.81 2.33 4.69
C ASN A 80 9.42 3.65 4.00
N THR A 81 9.01 3.59 2.72
CA THR A 81 8.45 4.74 2.02
C THR A 81 7.21 5.27 2.75
N LEU A 82 6.29 4.39 3.13
CA LEU A 82 5.07 4.78 3.85
C LEU A 82 5.41 5.50 5.16
N ARG A 83 6.33 4.96 5.95
CA ARG A 83 6.79 5.58 7.21
C ARG A 83 7.39 6.97 6.98
N ALA A 84 8.21 7.13 5.94
CA ALA A 84 8.79 8.42 5.59
C ALA A 84 7.71 9.44 5.19
N THR A 85 6.74 9.03 4.36
CA THR A 85 5.63 9.91 3.94
C THR A 85 4.72 10.30 5.11
N GLN A 86 4.48 9.38 6.05
CA GLN A 86 3.72 9.68 7.27
C GLN A 86 4.44 10.72 8.15
N GLY A 87 5.76 10.61 8.29
CA GLY A 87 6.56 11.60 9.02
C GLY A 87 6.51 12.98 8.39
N ALA A 88 6.62 13.06 7.05
CA ALA A 88 6.48 14.31 6.31
C ALA A 88 5.09 14.94 6.49
N LEU A 89 4.03 14.14 6.30
CA LEU A 89 2.66 14.60 6.49
C LEU A 89 2.39 15.09 7.91
N ALA A 90 2.90 14.39 8.93
CA ALA A 90 2.78 14.82 10.32
C ALA A 90 3.45 16.17 10.57
N ALA A 91 4.61 16.42 9.95
CA ALA A 91 5.30 17.72 10.03
C ALA A 91 4.52 18.83 9.31
N GLU A 92 3.94 18.55 8.14
CA GLU A 92 3.08 19.50 7.41
C GLU A 92 1.84 19.87 8.21
N ILE A 93 1.18 18.89 8.82
CA ILE A 93 0.02 19.09 9.69
C ILE A 93 0.42 19.93 10.92
N ALA A 94 1.54 19.60 11.57
CA ALA A 94 2.04 20.35 12.73
C ALA A 94 2.40 21.81 12.37
N ALA A 95 2.83 22.07 11.13
CA ALA A 95 3.10 23.41 10.64
C ALA A 95 1.82 24.23 10.37
N ASN A 96 0.64 23.57 10.35
CA ASN A 96 -0.64 24.22 10.05
C ASN A 96 -1.68 23.96 11.17
N PRO A 97 -1.42 24.45 12.40
CA PRO A 97 -2.25 24.18 13.58
C PRO A 97 -3.70 24.66 13.42
N GLN A 98 -3.93 25.68 12.61
CA GLN A 98 -5.23 26.31 12.35
C GLN A 98 -6.24 25.33 11.72
N ILE A 99 -5.78 24.33 10.96
CA ILE A 99 -6.64 23.32 10.32
C ILE A 99 -7.14 22.28 11.33
N LEU A 100 -6.41 22.05 12.42
CA LEU A 100 -6.73 21.03 13.41
C LEU A 100 -7.61 21.54 14.55
N GLU A 101 -7.52 22.82 14.90
CA GLU A 101 -8.18 23.38 16.08
C GLU A 101 -9.67 23.67 15.84
N ASP A 102 -10.02 24.30 14.71
CA ASP A 102 -11.41 24.54 14.33
C ASP A 102 -11.55 24.73 12.79
N PRO A 103 -11.78 23.63 12.04
CA PRO A 103 -11.96 23.69 10.60
C PRO A 103 -13.10 24.62 10.17
N ALA A 104 -14.17 24.72 10.97
CA ALA A 104 -15.33 25.53 10.64
C ALA A 104 -15.03 27.02 10.83
N ALA A 105 -14.29 27.39 11.88
CA ALA A 105 -13.82 28.75 12.06
C ALA A 105 -12.82 29.16 10.96
N PHE A 106 -11.89 28.28 10.58
CA PHE A 106 -10.96 28.55 9.49
C PHE A 106 -11.67 28.76 8.14
N GLU A 107 -12.69 27.94 7.85
CA GLU A 107 -13.53 28.10 6.67
C GLU A 107 -14.29 29.45 6.70
N ALA A 108 -14.90 29.78 7.84
CA ALA A 108 -15.63 31.03 8.02
C ALA A 108 -14.71 32.25 7.88
N GLU A 109 -13.51 32.22 8.46
CA GLU A 109 -12.52 33.29 8.32
C GLU A 109 -12.06 33.43 6.86
N THR A 110 -11.74 32.31 6.20
CA THR A 110 -11.31 32.31 4.80
C THR A 110 -12.39 32.88 3.90
N ARG A 111 -13.65 32.46 4.10
CA ARG A 111 -14.81 33.00 3.37
C ARG A 111 -14.94 34.50 3.60
N ALA A 112 -14.90 34.96 4.85
CA ALA A 112 -14.98 36.37 5.18
C ALA A 112 -13.86 37.19 4.54
N ARG A 113 -12.62 36.65 4.51
CA ARG A 113 -11.48 37.32 3.85
C ARG A 113 -11.65 37.40 2.35
N VAL A 114 -12.17 36.36 1.70
CA VAL A 114 -12.45 36.36 0.25
C VAL A 114 -13.57 37.35 -0.08
N GLU A 115 -14.65 37.36 0.71
CA GLU A 115 -15.77 38.29 0.54
C GLU A 115 -15.39 39.75 0.81
N ALA A 116 -14.42 39.98 1.72
CA ALA A 116 -13.89 41.30 2.01
C ALA A 116 -13.00 41.87 0.90
N VAL A 117 -12.51 41.04 -0.04
CA VAL A 117 -11.79 41.53 -1.22
C VAL A 117 -12.82 42.21 -2.14
N PRO A 118 -12.72 43.54 -2.35
CA PRO A 118 -13.64 44.23 -3.25
C PRO A 118 -13.47 43.64 -4.63
N VAL A 119 -14.52 43.01 -5.16
CA VAL A 119 -14.50 42.56 -6.54
C VAL A 119 -14.41 43.82 -7.41
N SER A 120 -13.40 43.91 -8.28
CA SER A 120 -13.23 45.06 -9.17
C SER A 120 -14.55 45.33 -9.91
N PRO A 121 -14.99 46.58 -10.08
CA PRO A 121 -16.17 46.89 -10.91
C PRO A 121 -16.08 46.27 -12.32
N ASP A 122 -14.87 46.05 -12.84
CA ASP A 122 -14.60 45.37 -14.13
C ASP A 122 -14.99 43.88 -14.15
N SER A 123 -15.23 43.30 -12.97
CA SER A 123 -15.70 41.92 -12.79
C SER A 123 -17.22 41.81 -12.78
N ILE A 124 -17.93 42.92 -12.53
CA ILE A 124 -19.39 43.03 -12.70
C ILE A 124 -19.65 43.23 -14.19
N ARG A 125 -19.38 42.19 -14.98
CA ARG A 125 -19.62 42.23 -16.42
C ARG A 125 -21.08 41.95 -16.70
N THR A 126 -21.71 42.83 -17.46
CA THR A 126 -23.02 42.54 -18.05
C THR A 126 -22.88 41.42 -19.08
N LEU A 127 -23.99 40.78 -19.46
CA LEU A 127 -23.99 39.79 -20.55
C LEU A 127 -23.38 40.36 -21.85
N SER A 128 -23.64 41.65 -22.13
CA SER A 128 -23.06 42.37 -23.26
C SER A 128 -21.53 42.46 -23.20
N ASP A 129 -20.96 42.70 -22.00
CA ASP A 129 -19.51 42.80 -21.81
C ASP A 129 -18.81 41.43 -21.99
N ILE A 130 -19.50 40.35 -21.61
CA ILE A 130 -19.04 38.98 -21.81
C ILE A 130 -19.01 38.65 -23.30
N ASP A 131 -20.08 38.98 -24.03
CA ASP A 131 -20.16 38.75 -25.47
C ASP A 131 -19.13 39.56 -26.26
N GLU A 132 -18.92 40.81 -25.88
CA GLU A 132 -17.89 41.67 -26.48
C GLU A 132 -16.48 41.17 -26.19
N PHE A 133 -16.21 40.71 -24.97
CA PHE A 133 -14.97 40.06 -24.63
C PHE A 133 -14.75 38.78 -25.45
N ALA A 134 -15.76 37.93 -25.58
CA ALA A 134 -15.70 36.72 -26.38
C ALA A 134 -15.45 37.02 -27.86
N ARG A 135 -16.12 38.05 -28.44
CA ARG A 135 -15.81 38.53 -29.80
C ARG A 135 -14.34 38.93 -29.95
N ARG A 136 -13.81 39.75 -29.03
CA ARG A 136 -12.41 40.20 -29.09
C ARG A 136 -11.42 39.03 -29.01
N GLN A 137 -11.72 38.01 -28.21
CA GLN A 137 -10.89 36.80 -28.15
C GLN A 137 -10.95 36.00 -29.45
N ARG A 138 -12.13 35.83 -30.06
CA ARG A 138 -12.25 35.17 -31.38
C ARG A 138 -11.50 35.94 -32.47
N ALA A 139 -11.58 37.27 -32.47
CA ALA A 139 -10.87 38.10 -33.43
C ALA A 139 -9.34 37.97 -33.29
N ARG A 140 -8.83 37.87 -32.05
CA ARG A 140 -7.40 37.61 -31.80
C ARG A 140 -6.97 36.18 -32.13
N ALA A 141 -7.86 35.22 -31.96
CA ALA A 141 -7.60 33.82 -32.28
C ALA A 141 -7.66 33.53 -33.79
N ALA A 142 -8.17 34.46 -34.60
CA ALA A 142 -8.11 34.34 -36.05
C ALA A 142 -6.64 34.34 -36.50
N ALA A 143 -6.25 33.32 -37.25
CA ALA A 143 -4.90 33.22 -37.78
C ALA A 143 -4.58 34.46 -38.64
N PRO A 144 -3.39 35.06 -38.49
CA PRO A 144 -2.98 36.17 -39.33
C PRO A 144 -3.00 35.76 -40.81
N PRO A 145 -3.28 36.70 -41.73
CA PRO A 145 -3.32 36.39 -43.16
C PRO A 145 -1.98 35.78 -43.59
N PRO A 146 -1.99 34.81 -44.52
CA PRO A 146 -0.76 34.23 -45.04
C PRO A 146 0.15 35.32 -45.59
N ILE A 147 1.42 35.34 -45.14
CA ILE A 147 2.43 36.21 -45.73
C ILE A 147 2.73 35.66 -47.13
N ASP A 148 2.53 36.49 -48.16
CA ASP A 148 2.95 36.14 -49.52
C ASP A 148 4.48 35.99 -49.54
N ARG A 149 4.93 34.78 -49.87
CA ARG A 149 6.36 34.44 -49.93
C ARG A 149 6.98 34.78 -51.28
N HIS A 150 6.19 35.20 -52.27
CA HIS A 150 6.63 35.48 -53.63
C HIS A 150 5.92 36.69 -54.26
N PRO A 151 6.26 37.92 -53.83
CA PRO A 151 5.61 39.14 -54.33
C PRO A 151 5.86 39.42 -55.83
N ASP A 152 6.87 38.79 -56.44
CA ASP A 152 7.34 39.09 -57.80
C ASP A 152 6.84 38.11 -58.88
N ARG A 153 5.96 37.16 -58.56
CA ARG A 153 5.32 36.29 -59.56
C ARG A 153 3.98 36.86 -59.99
N ARG A 154 4.04 37.83 -60.90
CA ARG A 154 2.93 38.21 -61.79
C ARG A 154 3.24 37.80 -63.22
#